data_AF-A0A6A6DYJ2-F1
#
_entry.id   AF-A0A6A6DYJ2-F1
#
_cell.length_a   1.000
_cell.length_b   1.000
_cell.length_c   1.000
_cell.angle_alpha   90.00
_cell.angle_beta   90.00
_cell.angle_gamma   90.00
#
_symmetry.space_group_name_H-M   'P 1'
#
loop_
_entity.id
_entity.type
_entity.pdbx_description
1 polymer ?
#
loop_
_entity_poly.entity_id
_entity_poly.type
_entity_poly.pdbx_seq_one_letter_code
_entity_poly.pdbx_strand_id
1 'polypeptide(L)' 'KSYYLQEDRDPLHGIKSFSNVTYNAKEMNWIDRIVHPAQLPNLNAIEGIWNILF' A
#
# COMPACT_ATOMS: atom_id res chain seq x y z
N LYS A 1 7.96 -9.59 15.70
CA LYS A 1 8.36 -8.54 14.74
C LYS A 1 7.08 -7.99 14.15
N SER A 2 6.83 -6.69 14.26
CA SER A 2 5.73 -6.03 13.55
C SER A 2 6.22 -5.60 12.17
N TYR A 3 5.42 -5.85 11.14
CA TYR A 3 5.73 -5.48 9.77
C TYR A 3 4.76 -4.38 9.33
N TYR A 4 5.28 -3.39 8.60
CA TYR A 4 4.48 -2.30 8.06
C TYR A 4 4.34 -2.48 6.55
N LEU A 5 3.12 -2.38 6.05
CA LEU A 5 2.82 -2.34 4.62
C LEU A 5 2.80 -0.88 4.14
N GLN A 6 3.61 -0.57 3.13
CA GLN A 6 3.50 0.66 2.36
C GLN A 6 3.09 0.30 0.93
N GLU A 7 1.98 0.85 0.48
CA GLU A 7 1.43 0.66 -0.87
C GLU A 7 1.07 2.02 -1.46
N ASP A 8 1.08 2.16 -2.77
CA ASP A 8 0.53 3.33 -3.41
C ASP A 8 -0.98 3.37 -3.16
N ARG A 9 -1.51 4.57 -2.93
CA ARG A 9 -2.90 4.78 -2.53
C ARG A 9 -3.86 4.67 -3.73
N ASP A 10 -3.58 3.71 -4.62
CA ASP A 10 -4.40 3.44 -5.79
C ASP A 10 -5.81 3.01 -5.35
N PRO A 11 -6.87 3.57 -5.94
CA PRO A 11 -8.22 3.24 -5.54
C PRO A 11 -8.61 1.76 -5.66
N LEU A 12 -7.93 0.97 -6.50
CA LEU A 12 -8.08 -0.48 -6.65
C LEU A 12 -7.57 -1.24 -5.41
N HIS A 13 -6.71 -0.64 -4.58
CA HIS A 13 -6.16 -1.25 -3.36
C HIS A 13 -7.13 -1.24 -2.16
N GLY A 14 -8.40 -1.00 -2.43
CA GLY A 14 -9.47 -1.09 -1.44
C GLY A 14 -9.69 0.18 -0.62
N ILE A 15 -9.25 1.33 -1.13
CA ILE A 15 -9.42 2.63 -0.45
C ILE A 15 -10.81 3.22 -0.69
N LYS A 16 -11.52 2.78 -1.73
CA LYS A 16 -12.85 3.31 -2.11
C LYS A 16 -14.01 2.80 -1.25
N SER A 17 -13.87 1.68 -0.54
CA SER A 17 -14.95 1.09 0.25
C SER A 17 -14.41 0.18 1.35
N PHE A 18 -15.01 0.26 2.53
CA PHE A 18 -14.77 -0.64 3.66
C PHE A 18 -15.27 -2.07 3.40
N SER A 19 -16.11 -2.30 2.39
CA SER A 19 -16.53 -3.66 1.99
C SER A 19 -15.56 -4.32 1.01
N ASN A 20 -14.42 -3.69 0.71
CA ASN A 20 -13.45 -4.25 -0.22
C ASN A 20 -12.70 -5.42 0.42
N VAL A 21 -12.59 -6.54 -0.31
CA VAL A 21 -11.90 -7.75 0.15
C VAL A 21 -10.46 -7.47 0.57
N THR A 22 -9.75 -6.62 -0.17
CA THR A 22 -8.37 -6.22 0.11
C THR A 22 -8.27 -5.40 1.39
N TYR A 23 -9.21 -4.50 1.65
CA TYR A 23 -9.27 -3.74 2.92
C TYR A 23 -9.53 -4.69 4.09
N ASN A 24 -10.56 -5.52 3.98
CA ASN A 24 -10.95 -6.47 5.03
C ASN A 24 -9.85 -7.49 5.34
N ALA A 25 -9.15 -7.99 4.32
CA ALA A 25 -8.02 -8.90 4.52
C ALA A 25 -6.90 -8.25 5.34
N LYS A 26 -6.62 -6.96 5.12
CA LYS A 26 -5.59 -6.24 5.89
C LYS A 26 -6.01 -6.02 7.35
N GLU A 27 -7.27 -5.67 7.58
CA GLU A 27 -7.83 -5.54 8.94
C GLU A 27 -7.81 -6.87 9.70
N MET A 28 -8.31 -7.95 9.08
CA MET A 28 -8.40 -9.29 9.69
C MET A 28 -7.04 -9.91 10.01
N ASN A 29 -5.96 -9.48 9.36
CA ASN A 29 -4.61 -9.96 9.58
C ASN A 29 -3.73 -8.98 10.37
N TRP A 30 -4.31 -7.91 10.94
CA TRP A 30 -3.59 -6.89 11.70
C TRP A 30 -2.39 -6.30 10.95
N ILE A 31 -2.55 -6.03 9.65
CA ILE A 31 -1.51 -5.44 8.83
C ILE A 31 -1.52 -3.92 9.07
N ASP A 32 -0.49 -3.44 9.77
CA ASP A 32 -0.24 -2.01 9.93
C ASP A 32 0.15 -1.37 8.60
N ARG A 33 -0.46 -0.24 8.27
CA ARG A 33 -0.27 0.44 6.98
C ARG A 33 0.33 1.82 7.16
N ILE A 34 1.34 2.14 6.37
CA ILE A 34 1.91 3.48 6.28
C ILE A 34 1.04 4.29 5.32
N VAL A 35 0.60 5.46 5.74
CA VAL A 35 -0.15 6.38 4.87
C VAL A 35 0.77 6.89 3.78
N HIS A 36 0.52 6.48 2.55
CA HIS A 36 1.20 6.99 1.36
C HIS A 36 0.28 7.97 0.60
N PRO A 37 0.77 9.13 0.16
CA PRO A 37 0.01 10.03 -0.70
C PRO A 37 -0.14 9.44 -2.12
N ALA A 38 -1.30 9.63 -2.75
CA ALA A 38 -1.49 9.16 -4.12
C ALA A 38 -0.55 9.89 -5.10
N GLN A 39 -0.12 9.20 -6.16
CA GLN A 39 0.65 9.78 -7.27
C GLN A 39 2.03 10.39 -6.90
N LEU A 40 2.64 9.94 -5.80
CA LEU A 40 4.01 10.34 -5.41
C LEU A 40 4.98 9.15 -5.50
N PRO A 41 5.43 8.77 -6.71
CA PRO A 41 6.28 7.60 -6.90
C PRO A 41 7.64 7.74 -6.22
N ASN A 42 8.14 8.97 -6.05
CA ASN A 42 9.39 9.25 -5.33
C ASN A 42 9.34 8.89 -3.83
N LEU A 43 8.15 8.71 -3.25
CA LEU A 43 7.96 8.28 -1.86
C LEU A 43 7.67 6.78 -1.73
N ASN A 44 7.60 6.07 -2.85
CA ASN A 44 7.38 4.64 -2.89
C ASN A 44 8.69 3.90 -3.17
N ALA A 45 9.22 3.20 -2.17
CA ALA A 45 10.53 2.55 -2.27
C ALA A 45 10.60 1.53 -3.42
N ILE A 46 9.49 0.86 -3.75
CA ILE A 46 9.47 -0.11 -4.86
C ILE A 46 9.72 0.54 -6.23
N GLU A 47 9.27 1.79 -6.43
CA GLU A 47 9.53 2.56 -7.65
C GLU A 47 11.03 2.84 -7.80
N GLY A 48 11.71 3.14 -6.68
CA GLY A 48 13.16 3.30 -6.65
C GLY A 48 13.91 2.01 -7.01
N ILE A 49 13.41 0.85 -6.54
CA ILE A 49 13.98 -0.46 -6.89
C ILE A 49 13.76 -0.76 -8.37
N TRP A 50 12.58 -0.47 -8.91
CA TRP A 50 12.30 -0.66 -10.34
C TRP A 50 13.22 0.18 -11.22
N ASN A 51 13.53 1.42 -10.86
CA ASN A 51 14.50 2.25 -11.60
C ASN A 51 15.95 1.71 -11.58
N ILE A 52 16.28 0.76 -10.71
CA ILE A 52 17.58 0.07 -10.70
C ILE A 52 17.53 -1.17 -11.61
N LEU A 53 16.38 -1.84 -11.65
CA LEU A 53 16.18 -3.09 -12.38
C LEU A 53 15.85 -2.89 -13.86
N PHE A 54 15.26 -1.75 -14.22
CA PHE A 54 14.80 -1.41 -15.57
C PHE A 54 15.38 -0.06 -16.01
#